data_AF-A0A968FTP3-F1
#
_entry.id   AF-A0A968FTP3-F1
#
_cell.length_a   1.000
_cell.length_b   1.000
_cell.length_c   1.000
_cell.angle_alpha   90.00
_cell.angle_beta   90.00
_cell.angle_gamma   90.00
#
_symmetry.space_group_name_H-M   'P 1'
#
loop_
_entity.id
_entity.type
_entity.pdbx_description
1 polymer ?
#
loop_
_entity_poly.entity_id
_entity_poly.type
_entity_poly.pdbx_seq_one_letter_code
_entity_poly.pdbx_strand_id
1 'polypeptide(L)' 'MEVHHSLIVLAVILFSARVLGEVAGRMKIPPVMGELLAGVLLGPSLFGFIQPEATLRVMSEIGVLLLLFKVGLGTDV' A
#
# COMPACT_ATOMS: atom_id res chain seq x y z
N MET A 1 -22.45 -1.80 -8.27
CA MET A 1 -22.20 -0.46 -7.70
C MET A 1 -21.13 -0.46 -6.60
N GLU A 2 -20.87 -1.58 -5.92
CA GLU A 2 -19.83 -1.68 -4.86
C GLU A 2 -18.40 -1.79 -5.40
N VAL A 3 -18.18 -2.55 -6.49
CA VAL A 3 -16.84 -2.75 -7.08
C VAL A 3 -16.18 -1.45 -7.53
N HIS A 4 -16.96 -0.52 -8.10
CA HIS A 4 -16.43 0.78 -8.53
C HIS A 4 -15.86 1.58 -7.36
N HIS A 5 -16.51 1.51 -6.19
CA HIS A 5 -16.01 2.18 -5.00
C HIS A 5 -14.69 1.57 -4.52
N SER A 6 -14.59 0.25 -4.43
CA SER A 6 -13.36 -0.43 -4.02
C SER A 6 -12.19 -0.16 -4.96
N LEU A 7 -12.44 -0.06 -6.27
CA LEU A 7 -11.40 0.27 -7.26
C LEU A 7 -10.89 1.71 -7.10
N ILE A 8 -11.78 2.67 -6.82
CA ILE A 8 -11.39 4.07 -6.56
C ILE A 8 -10.56 4.13 -5.27
N VAL A 9 -11.00 3.46 -4.21
CA VAL A 9 -10.25 3.39 -2.94
C VAL A 9 -8.86 2.80 -3.17
N LEU A 10 -8.76 1.69 -3.91
CA LEU A 10 -7.48 1.09 -4.25
C LEU A 10 -6.59 2.03 -5.09
N ALA A 11 -7.18 2.73 -6.07
CA ALA A 11 -6.46 3.70 -6.87
C ALA A 11 -5.90 4.85 -6.01
N VAL A 12 -6.66 5.34 -5.04
CA VAL A 12 -6.21 6.37 -4.08
C VAL A 12 -5.08 5.85 -3.20
N ILE A 13 -5.17 4.62 -2.69
CA ILE A 13 -4.10 3.99 -1.90
C ILE A 13 -2.82 3.87 -2.73
N LEU A 14 -2.92 3.32 -3.95
CA LEU A 14 -1.76 3.13 -4.82
C LEU A 14 -1.14 4.46 -5.25
N PHE A 15 -1.97 5.45 -5.59
CA PHE A 15 -1.51 6.78 -6.00
C PHE A 15 -0.79 7.49 -4.84
N SER A 16 -1.40 7.54 -3.66
CA SER A 16 -0.80 8.17 -2.48
C SER A 16 0.49 7.47 -2.03
N ALA A 17 0.51 6.13 -2.03
CA ALA A 17 1.70 5.36 -1.71
C ALA A 17 2.84 5.66 -2.70
N ARG A 18 2.53 5.76 -4.00
CA ARG A 18 3.54 6.13 -5.02
C ARG A 18 4.06 7.55 -4.84
N VAL A 19 3.18 8.52 -4.62
CA VAL A 19 3.57 9.92 -4.41
C VAL A 19 4.46 10.06 -3.17
N LEU A 20 4.04 9.48 -2.04
CA LEU A 20 4.80 9.59 -0.79
C LEU A 20 6.07 8.74 -0.81
N GLY A 21 6.07 7.58 -1.47
CA GLY A 21 7.27 6.77 -1.68
C GLY A 21 8.32 7.48 -2.53
N GLU A 22 7.90 8.15 -3.60
CA GLU A 22 8.77 8.98 -4.44
C GLU A 22 9.34 10.18 -3.66
N VAL A 23 8.51 10.88 -2.88
CA VAL A 23 8.97 11.96 -2.00
C VAL A 23 9.99 11.45 -0.97
N ALA A 24 9.73 10.30 -0.33
CA ALA A 24 10.67 9.69 0.60
C ALA A 24 12.01 9.35 -0.09
N GLY A 25 11.96 8.78 -1.30
CA GLY A 25 13.14 8.50 -2.10
C GLY A 25 13.98 9.75 -2.40
N ARG A 26 13.32 10.87 -2.75
CA ARG A 26 13.98 12.17 -2.97
C ARG A 26 14.65 12.72 -1.70
N MET A 27 14.10 12.40 -0.54
CA MET A 27 14.66 12.77 0.77
C MET A 27 15.75 11.81 1.27
N LYS A 28 16.18 10.82 0.45
CA LYS A 28 17.13 9.76 0.83
C LYS A 28 16.61 8.83 1.94
N ILE A 29 15.30 8.73 2.09
CA ILE A 29 14.63 7.80 2.99
C ILE A 29 14.20 6.57 2.17
N PRO A 30 14.24 5.34 2.72
CA PRO A 30 13.71 4.17 2.01
C PRO A 30 12.26 4.41 1.52
N PRO A 31 11.94 4.23 0.22
CA PRO A 31 10.62 4.53 -0.34
C PRO A 31 9.46 3.85 0.40
N VAL A 32 9.69 2.63 0.89
CA VAL A 32 8.71 1.87 1.69
C VAL A 32 8.23 2.65 2.92
N MET A 33 9.05 3.51 3.52
CA MET A 33 8.63 4.35 4.63
C MET A 33 7.57 5.37 4.21
N GLY A 34 7.68 5.92 3.00
CA GLY A 34 6.67 6.83 2.44
C GLY A 34 5.37 6.10 2.09
N GLU A 35 5.46 4.87 1.58
CA GLU A 35 4.30 4.03 1.30
C GLU A 35 3.54 3.66 2.60
N LEU A 36 4.26 3.30 3.66
CA LEU A 36 3.68 3.04 4.98
C LEU A 36 3.04 4.29 5.58
N LEU A 37 3.68 5.45 5.44
CA LEU A 37 3.12 6.73 5.87
C LEU A 37 1.79 7.03 5.15
N ALA A 38 1.71 6.78 3.84
CA ALA A 38 0.46 6.92 3.09
C ALA A 38 -0.67 6.09 3.70
N GLY A 39 -0.38 4.84 4.07
CA GLY A 39 -1.33 3.96 4.74
C GLY A 39 -1.76 4.46 6.12
N VAL A 40 -0.84 4.99 6.92
CA VAL A 40 -1.15 5.58 8.24
C VAL A 40 -2.03 6.82 8.10
N LEU A 41 -1.72 7.70 7.15
CA LEU A 41 -2.50 8.91 6.90
C LEU A 41 -3.92 8.57 6.43
N LEU A 42 -4.05 7.72 5.41
CA LEU A 42 -5.36 7.39 4.84
C LEU A 42 -6.18 6.43 5.71
N GLY A 43 -5.52 5.59 6.49
CA GLY A 43 -6.14 4.59 7.34
C GLY A 43 -6.76 5.16 8.63
N PRO A 44 -7.37 4.28 9.44
CA PRO A 44 -8.04 4.66 10.70
C PRO A 44 -7.09 5.21 11.76
N SER A 45 -5.78 4.98 11.62
CA SER A 45 -4.78 5.43 12.60
C SER A 45 -4.63 6.95 12.67
N LEU A 46 -4.98 7.69 11.61
CA LEU A 46 -4.87 9.15 11.60
C LEU A 46 -6.14 9.86 11.13
N PHE A 47 -6.47 9.83 9.83
CA PHE A 47 -7.64 10.54 9.29
C PHE A 47 -8.88 9.66 9.15
N GLY A 48 -8.72 8.33 9.04
CA GLY A 48 -9.83 7.39 8.92
C GLY A 48 -10.62 7.50 7.62
N PHE A 49 -10.03 8.03 6.56
CA PHE A 49 -10.68 8.13 5.24
C PHE A 49 -10.96 6.78 4.60
N ILE A 50 -10.13 5.78 4.90
CA ILE A 50 -10.24 4.43 4.35
C ILE A 50 -10.31 3.44 5.51
N GLN A 51 -11.36 2.62 5.52
CA GLN A 51 -11.53 1.56 6.50
C GLN A 51 -11.14 0.19 5.93
N PRO A 52 -10.67 -0.74 6.77
CA PRO A 52 -10.34 -2.09 6.32
C PRO A 52 -11.62 -2.86 5.96
N GLU A 53 -11.83 -3.08 4.67
CA GLU A 53 -12.91 -3.92 4.14
C GLU A 53 -12.39 -5.29 3.70
N ALA A 54 -13.29 -6.27 3.55
CA ALA A 54 -12.93 -7.63 3.15
C ALA A 54 -12.10 -7.67 1.86
N THR A 55 -12.49 -6.90 0.84
CA THR A 55 -11.76 -6.83 -0.44
C THR A 55 -10.35 -6.29 -0.24
N LEU A 56 -10.17 -5.22 0.54
CA LEU A 56 -8.84 -4.63 0.78
C LEU A 56 -7.92 -5.58 1.55
N ARG A 57 -8.49 -6.35 2.50
CA ARG A 57 -7.75 -7.39 3.24
C ARG A 57 -7.23 -8.47 2.28
N VAL A 58 -8.08 -9.03 1.42
CA VAL A 58 -7.67 -10.03 0.43
C VAL A 58 -6.60 -9.47 -0.52
N MET A 59 -6.76 -8.23 -1.00
CA MET A 59 -5.74 -7.60 -1.85
C MET A 59 -4.40 -7.43 -1.14
N SER A 60 -4.41 -7.06 0.15
CA SER A 60 -3.20 -6.93 0.95
C SER A 60 -2.49 -8.25 1.19
N GLU A 61 -3.23 -9.33 1.43
CA GLU A 61 -2.69 -10.68 1.57
C GLU A 61 -2.02 -11.15 0.28
N ILE A 62 -2.67 -10.94 -0.87
CA ILE A 62 -2.09 -11.24 -2.19
C ILE A 62 -0.79 -10.43 -2.39
N GLY A 63 -0.80 -9.14 -2.06
CA GLY A 63 0.38 -8.28 -2.18
C GLY A 63 1.56 -8.77 -1.34
N VAL A 64 1.32 -9.16 -0.08
CA VAL A 64 2.35 -9.72 0.81
C VAL A 64 2.86 -11.06 0.31
N LEU A 65 1.97 -11.95 -0.16
CA LEU A 65 2.37 -13.23 -0.74
C LEU A 65 3.28 -13.04 -1.95
N LEU A 66 2.94 -12.12 -2.86
CA LEU A 66 3.76 -11.80 -4.02
C LEU A 66 5.12 -11.19 -3.62
N LEU A 67 5.14 -10.33 -2.59
CA LEU A 67 6.37 -9.75 -2.06
C LEU A 67 7.29 -10.84 -1.50
N LEU A 68 6.78 -11.69 -0.62
CA LEU A 68 7.56 -12.78 0.00
C LEU A 68 8.03 -13.79 -1.05
N PHE A 69 7.20 -14.10 -2.04
CA PHE A 69 7.59 -14.95 -3.16
C PHE A 69 8.75 -14.34 -3.95
N LYS A 70 8.69 -13.04 -4.26
CA LYS A 70 9.78 -12.33 -4.94
C LYS A 70 11.07 -12.33 -4.10
N VAL A 71 10.97 -12.13 -2.78
CA VAL A 71 12.12 -12.20 -1.87
C VAL A 71 12.74 -13.60 -1.89
N GLY A 72 11.91 -14.66 -1.85
CA GLY A 72 12.37 -16.03 -1.94
C GLY A 72 13.09 -16.35 -3.26
N LEU A 73 12.53 -15.91 -4.40
CA LEU A 73 13.16 -16.09 -5.71
C LEU A 73 14.50 -15.34 -5.88
N GLY A 74 14.66 -14.22 -5.18
CA GLY A 74 15.88 -13.41 -5.21
C GLY A 74 16.93 -13.81 -4.17
N THR A 75 16.63 -14.78 -3.31
CA THR A 75 17.57 -15.31 -2.33
C THR A 75 18.32 -16.47 -2.97
N ASP A 76 19.52 -16.21 -3.48
CA ASP A 76 20.45 -17.25 -3.91
C ASP A 76 21.04 -17.91 -2.66
N VAL A 77 21.06 -19.25 -2.62
CA VAL A 77 21.59 -20.05 -1.49
C VAL A 77 22.93 -20.63 -1.87
#